data_AF-A0A0X8IC95-F1
#
_entry.id   AF-A0A0X8IC95-F1
#
_cell.length_a   1.000
_cell.length_b   1.000
_cell.length_c   1.000
_cell.angle_alpha   90.00
_cell.angle_beta   90.00
_cell.angle_gamma   90.00
#
_symmetry.space_group_name_H-M   'P 1'
#
loop_
_entity.id
_entity.type
_entity.pdbx_description
1 polymer ?
#
loop_
_entity_poly.entity_id
_entity_poly.type
_entity_poly.pdbx_seq_one_letter_code
_entity_poly.pdbx_strand_id
1 'polypeptide(L)'
;MDLWSYRKLINAIELKAQEYGMKVYEVVEYNTSKYCAYHNVEVKRYPRGVVSCPKGHKLHSDLNGALNNLKRAIGTVVSTVRKKVVFPGTA
;
A
#
# COMPACT_ATOMS: atom_id res chain seq x y z
N MET A 1 -15.11 7.43 8.45
CA MET A 1 -14.83 6.00 8.28
C MET A 1 -15.73 5.26 9.25
N ASP A 2 -16.69 4.50 8.75
CA ASP A 2 -17.47 3.60 9.60
C ASP A 2 -16.64 2.33 9.86
N LEU A 3 -16.32 2.05 11.12
CA LEU A 3 -15.49 0.91 11.52
C LEU A 3 -16.12 -0.43 11.11
N TRP A 4 -17.46 -0.49 11.07
CA TRP A 4 -18.17 -1.70 10.69
C TRP A 4 -17.99 -2.01 9.20
N SER A 5 -18.10 -1.00 8.35
CA SER A 5 -17.83 -1.09 6.92
C SER A 5 -16.38 -1.49 6.61
N TYR A 6 -15.40 -0.96 7.37
CA TYR A 6 -13.99 -1.37 7.24
C TYR A 6 -13.80 -2.85 7.57
N ARG A 7 -14.36 -3.33 8.68
CA ARG A 7 -14.22 -4.72 9.10
C ARG A 7 -14.86 -5.70 8.13
N LYS A 8 -16.02 -5.35 7.56
CA LYS A 8 -16.65 -6.15 6.49
C LYS A 8 -15.75 -6.32 5.28
N LEU A 9 -15.08 -5.24 4.86
CA LEU A 9 -14.17 -5.28 3.72
C LEU A 9 -12.97 -6.20 3.99
N ILE A 10 -12.33 -6.07 5.16
CA ILE A 10 -11.21 -6.93 5.56
C ILE A 10 -11.64 -8.40 5.57
N ASN A 11 -12.78 -8.72 6.19
CA ASN A 11 -13.30 -10.09 6.22
C ASN A 11 -13.57 -10.65 4.81
N ALA A 12 -14.10 -9.84 3.90
CA ALA A 12 -14.35 -10.26 2.52
C ALA A 12 -13.03 -10.54 1.76
N ILE A 13 -12.00 -9.73 1.98
CA ILE A 13 -10.67 -9.93 1.40
C ILE A 13 -10.04 -11.21 1.95
N GLU A 14 -10.11 -11.44 3.26
CA GLU A 14 -9.59 -12.64 3.92
C GLU A 14 -10.25 -13.91 3.38
N LEU A 15 -11.59 -13.92 3.27
CA LEU A 15 -12.34 -15.03 2.71
C LEU A 15 -11.89 -15.35 1.28
N LYS A 16 -11.81 -14.35 0.40
CA LYS A 16 -11.37 -14.57 -0.99
C LYS A 16 -9.92 -14.99 -1.07
N ALA A 17 -9.03 -14.40 -0.29
CA ALA A 17 -7.64 -14.82 -0.26
C ALA A 17 -7.50 -16.30 0.14
N GLN A 18 -8.24 -16.74 1.16
CA GLN A 18 -8.26 -18.13 1.59
C GLN A 18 -8.76 -19.09 0.49
N GLU A 19 -9.81 -18.73 -0.25
CA GLU A 19 -10.32 -19.51 -1.40
C GLU A 19 -9.22 -19.75 -2.46
N TYR A 20 -8.33 -18.78 -2.68
CA TYR A 20 -7.21 -18.89 -3.62
C TYR A 20 -5.90 -19.40 -2.98
N GLY A 21 -5.93 -19.84 -1.71
CA GLY A 21 -4.73 -20.30 -0.99
C GLY A 21 -3.70 -19.20 -0.70
N MET A 22 -4.12 -17.93 -0.69
CA MET A 22 -3.30 -16.77 -0.37
C MET A 22 -3.33 -16.48 1.13
N LYS A 23 -2.19 -16.06 1.69
CA LYS A 23 -2.08 -15.62 3.09
C LYS A 23 -2.37 -14.12 3.20
N VAL A 24 -3.17 -13.73 4.19
CA VAL A 24 -3.47 -12.32 4.49
C VAL A 24 -2.82 -11.94 5.82
N TYR A 25 -2.23 -10.74 5.86
CA TYR A 25 -1.64 -10.17 7.06
C TYR A 25 -2.11 -8.73 7.21
N GLU A 26 -2.71 -8.41 8.35
CA GLU A 26 -3.09 -7.04 8.68
C GLU A 26 -1.85 -6.24 9.10
N VAL A 27 -1.69 -5.04 8.53
CA VAL A 27 -0.57 -4.15 8.83
C VAL A 27 -1.14 -2.83 9.34
N VAL A 28 -0.68 -2.39 10.51
CA VAL A 28 -1.16 -1.14 11.10
C VAL A 28 -0.72 0.06 10.25
N GLU A 29 -1.68 0.88 9.80
CA GLU A 29 -1.47 1.90 8.75
C GLU A 29 -0.99 3.28 9.26
N TYR A 30 -0.71 3.46 10.56
CA TYR A 30 -0.37 4.79 11.06
C TYR A 30 0.92 5.35 10.44
N ASN A 31 0.88 6.63 10.06
CA ASN A 31 1.99 7.43 9.52
C ASN A 31 2.65 6.89 8.23
N THR A 32 2.00 6.00 7.50
CA THR A 32 2.58 5.32 6.33
C THR A 32 2.78 6.23 5.13
N SER A 33 2.00 7.31 5.00
CA SER A 33 2.19 8.28 3.91
C SER A 33 3.09 9.47 4.29
N LYS A 34 3.63 9.51 5.52
CA LYS A 34 4.43 10.63 6.05
C LYS A 34 5.91 10.53 5.64
N TYR A 35 6.39 9.32 5.40
CA TYR A 35 7.79 9.05 5.07
C TYR A 35 7.93 8.48 3.67
N CYS A 36 9.05 8.78 3.00
CA CYS A 36 9.39 8.21 1.71
C CYS A 36 9.69 6.72 1.88
N ALA A 37 9.00 5.85 1.15
CA ALA A 37 9.19 4.39 1.26
C ALA A 37 10.65 3.95 1.08
N TYR A 38 11.36 4.58 0.14
CA TYR A 38 12.74 4.23 -0.19
C TYR A 38 13.77 4.83 0.78
N HIS A 39 13.63 6.12 1.10
CA HIS A 39 14.66 6.89 1.81
C HIS A 39 14.40 7.11 3.30
N ASN A 40 13.20 6.74 3.79
CA ASN A 40 12.77 6.90 5.18
C ASN A 40 12.92 8.33 5.73
N VAL A 41 12.75 9.34 4.87
CA VAL A 41 12.73 10.77 5.24
C VAL A 41 11.32 11.31 5.13
N GLU A 42 10.98 12.32 5.93
CA GLU A 42 9.69 12.99 5.86
C GLU A 42 9.48 13.63 4.48
N VAL A 43 8.25 13.55 3.97
CA VAL A 43 7.90 14.00 2.63
C VAL A 43 6.95 15.18 2.67
N LYS A 44 7.02 16.03 1.64
CA LYS A 44 6.00 17.07 1.41
C LYS A 44 4.83 16.47 0.64
N ARG A 45 3.61 16.68 1.14
CA ARG A 45 2.36 16.26 0.50
C ARG A 45 1.68 17.44 -0.17
N TYR A 46 2.18 17.80 -1.34
CA TYR A 46 1.60 18.85 -2.16
C TYR A 46 1.99 18.67 -3.63
N PRO A 47 1.04 18.78 -4.59
CA PRO A 47 -0.40 18.90 -4.40
C PRO A 47 -1.03 17.64 -3.77
N ARG A 48 -2.33 17.67 -3.44
CA ARG A 48 -3.03 16.51 -2.88
C ARG A 48 -2.83 15.28 -3.77
N GLY A 49 -2.58 14.12 -3.17
CA GLY A 49 -2.29 12.87 -3.89
C GLY A 49 -0.84 12.69 -4.30
N VAL A 50 0.04 13.68 -4.10
CA VAL A 50 1.46 13.60 -4.48
C VAL A 50 2.35 13.67 -3.24
N VAL A 51 3.31 12.75 -3.18
CA VAL A 51 4.40 12.73 -2.20
C VAL A 51 5.67 13.18 -2.89
N SER A 52 6.33 14.20 -2.33
CA SER A 52 7.61 14.74 -2.79
C SER A 52 8.68 14.52 -1.71
N CYS A 53 9.64 13.64 -2.00
CA CYS A 53 10.78 13.34 -1.14
C CYS A 53 11.91 14.35 -1.40
N PRO A 54 12.58 14.87 -0.35
CA PRO A 54 13.71 15.78 -0.52
C PRO A 54 14.91 15.15 -1.23
N LYS A 55 14.97 13.81 -1.32
CA LYS A 55 15.98 13.07 -2.08
C LYS A 55 15.57 12.74 -3.53
N GLY A 56 14.53 13.40 -4.06
CA GLY A 56 14.20 13.38 -5.49
C GLY A 56 13.06 12.45 -5.92
N HIS A 57 12.51 11.60 -5.04
CA HIS A 57 11.34 10.79 -5.39
C HIS A 57 10.05 11.60 -5.40
N LYS A 58 9.26 11.45 -6.48
CA LYS A 58 7.90 11.99 -6.60
C LYS A 58 6.96 10.87 -7.03
N LEU A 59 5.97 10.54 -6.20
CA LEU A 59 5.04 9.43 -6.46
C LEU A 59 3.65 9.72 -5.88
N HIS A 60 2.66 8.92 -6.31
CA HIS A 60 1.32 8.99 -5.74
C HIS A 60 1.35 8.64 -4.24
N SER A 61 0.55 9.34 -3.42
CA SER A 61 0.52 9.11 -1.98
C SER A 61 0.14 7.68 -1.62
N ASP A 62 -0.79 7.10 -2.36
CA ASP A 62 -1.28 5.74 -2.10
C ASP A 62 -0.23 4.70 -2.45
N LEU A 63 0.54 4.93 -3.52
CA LEU A 63 1.68 4.08 -3.86
C LEU A 63 2.76 4.16 -2.78
N ASN A 64 3.05 5.36 -2.27
CA ASN A 64 4.00 5.53 -1.17
C ASN A 64 3.51 4.80 0.10
N GLY A 65 2.22 4.93 0.44
CA GLY A 65 1.61 4.24 1.57
C GLY A 65 1.68 2.71 1.42
N ALA A 66 1.31 2.18 0.25
CA ALA A 66 1.37 0.75 -0.04
C ALA A 66 2.79 0.19 0.08
N LEU A 67 3.80 0.90 -0.44
CA LEU A 67 5.20 0.50 -0.32
C LEU A 67 5.70 0.54 1.13
N ASN A 68 5.25 1.50 1.93
CA ASN A 68 5.55 1.55 3.36
C ASN A 68 4.90 0.41 4.14
N ASN A 69 3.65 0.06 3.83
CA ASN A 69 2.97 -1.09 4.42
C ASN A 69 3.70 -2.39 4.08
N LEU A 70 4.09 -2.56 2.81
CA LEU A 70 4.89 -3.69 2.37
C LEU A 70 6.21 -3.76 3.16
N LYS A 71 6.96 -2.66 3.24
CA LYS A 71 8.20 -2.59 4.02
C LYS A 71 8.01 -2.97 5.48
N ARG A 72 6.90 -2.57 6.08
CA ARG A 72 6.58 -2.90 7.48
C ARG A 72 6.24 -4.38 7.65
N ALA A 73 5.55 -4.98 6.68
CA ALA A 73 5.18 -6.40 6.71
C ALA A 73 6.38 -7.33 6.47
N ILE A 74 7.22 -7.03 5.48
CA ILE A 74 8.28 -7.94 5.01
C ILE A 74 9.71 -7.41 5.16
N GLY A 75 9.90 -6.23 5.74
CA GLY A 75 11.22 -5.62 5.98
C GLY A 75 11.89 -5.00 4.74
N THR A 76 11.28 -5.11 3.55
CA THR A 76 11.89 -4.65 2.29
C THR A 76 10.91 -3.90 1.39
N VAL A 77 11.45 -3.03 0.53
CA VAL A 77 10.70 -2.29 -0.50
C VAL A 77 11.10 -2.86 -1.86
N VAL A 78 10.10 -3.09 -2.72
CA VAL A 78 10.37 -3.49 -4.10
C VAL A 78 11.10 -2.38 -4.85
N SER A 79 12.17 -2.71 -5.56
CA SER A 79 12.96 -1.77 -6.37
C SER A 79 12.23 -1.34 -7.65
N THR A 80 11.21 -2.09 -8.07
CA THR A 80 10.46 -1.83 -9.29
C THR A 80 9.01 -2.26 -9.11
N VAL A 81 8.07 -1.36 -9.41
CA VAL A 81 6.64 -1.67 -9.48
C VAL A 81 6.31 -1.94 -10.94
N ARG A 82 6.06 -3.22 -11.29
CA ARG A 82 5.70 -3.61 -12.66
C ARG A 82 4.32 -3.06 -13.03
N LYS A 83 4.10 -2.75 -14.32
CA LYS A 83 2.80 -2.31 -14.85
C LYS A 83 1.76 -3.44 -14.74
N LYS A 84 0.48 -3.05 -14.66
CA LYS A 84 -0.73 -3.87 -14.38
C LYS A 84 -0.59 -5.37 -14.67
N VAL A 85 -0.98 -6.18 -13.68
CA VAL A 85 -1.41 -7.56 -13.90
C VAL A 85 -2.74 -7.50 -14.65
N VAL A 86 -2.79 -8.05 -15.86
CA VAL A 86 -4.04 -8.28 -16.58
C VAL A 86 -4.64 -9.55 -15.98
N PHE A 87 -5.78 -9.43 -15.30
CA PHE A 87 -6.55 -10.60 -14.92
C PHE A 87 -7.24 -11.13 -16.19
N PRO A 88 -7.06 -12.42 -16.56
CA PRO A 88 -7.92 -13.01 -17.56
C PRO A 88 -9.34 -12.94 -17.03
N GLY A 89 -10.21 -12.25 -17.77
CA GLY A 89 -11.61 -12.10 -17.41
C GLY A 89 -12.24 -13.47 -17.19
N THR A 90 -12.96 -13.60 -16.07
CA THR A 90 -14.00 -14.61 -15.91
C THR A 90 -15.01 -14.40 -17.04
N ALA A 91 -15.18 -15.44 -17.87
CA ALA A 91 -16.29 -15.56 -18.81
C ALA A 91 -17.64 -15.58 -18.10
#